data_AF-A0A2N3N0Y1-F1
#
_entry.id   AF-A0A2N3N0Y1-F1
#
_cell.length_a   1.000
_cell.length_b   1.000
_cell.length_c   1.000
_cell.angle_alpha   90.00
_cell.angle_beta   90.00
_cell.angle_gamma   90.00
#
_symmetry.space_group_name_H-M   'P 1'
#
loop_
_entity.id
_entity.type
_entity.pdbx_description
1 polymer ?
#
loop_
_entity_poly.entity_id
_entity_poly.type
_entity_poly.pdbx_seq_one_letter_code
_entity_poly.pdbx_strand_id
1 'polypeptide(L)'
;MVVSLGPLGTVLRDIPRNPQANGLGSNPRCLRRDLNKFSAAGASANHSYSLIMDYPDIDAFYNRYLGQPFLRGDEYPWGLHSAGHYITGGDPGGDFYASPGDPTFWMHHAALDRLWWLWQMQDPETRLQAIPGISSSRMTNEDAQKTMIDLKWTAEPRSLGELNDQMGSAPFCYIYV
;
A
#
# COMPACT_ATOMS: atom_id res chain seq x y z
N MET A 1 20.52 -8.38 8.40
CA MET A 1 19.81 -8.46 7.09
C MET A 1 20.52 -7.52 6.13
N VAL A 2 20.72 -7.95 4.89
CA VAL A 2 21.38 -7.14 3.85
C VAL A 2 20.32 -6.60 2.90
N VAL A 3 20.32 -5.29 2.69
CA VAL A 3 19.54 -4.59 1.67
C VAL A 3 20.46 -4.39 0.48
N SER A 4 20.03 -4.76 -0.73
CA SER A 4 20.85 -4.62 -1.93
C SER A 4 20.21 -3.78 -3.04
N LEU A 5 18.91 -3.51 -2.96
CA LEU A 5 18.18 -2.70 -3.94
C LEU A 5 18.12 -1.24 -3.48
N GLY A 6 18.01 -0.30 -4.42
CA GLY A 6 17.92 1.13 -4.10
C GLY A 6 19.20 1.71 -3.46
N PRO A 7 19.13 2.89 -2.84
CA PRO A 7 17.94 3.72 -2.77
C PRO A 7 17.66 4.41 -4.11
N LEU A 8 16.39 4.61 -4.46
CA LEU A 8 15.94 5.51 -5.54
C LEU A 8 15.36 6.82 -4.96
N GLY A 9 14.63 6.72 -3.84
CA GLY A 9 14.28 7.85 -2.98
C GLY A 9 14.72 7.55 -1.55
N THR A 10 15.38 8.48 -0.87
CA THR A 10 15.79 8.27 0.53
C THR A 10 15.57 9.51 1.36
N VAL A 11 15.09 9.30 2.59
CA VAL A 11 15.01 10.33 3.63
C VAL A 11 16.31 10.45 4.43
N LEU A 12 17.17 9.43 4.38
CA LEU A 12 18.47 9.41 5.04
C LEU A 12 19.56 9.94 4.11
N ARG A 13 20.46 10.77 4.66
CA ARG A 13 21.52 11.48 3.91
C ARG A 13 22.82 10.69 3.79
N ASP A 14 23.01 9.69 4.66
CA ASP A 14 24.25 8.94 4.88
C ASP A 14 24.18 7.52 4.32
N ILE A 15 23.44 7.33 3.22
CA ILE A 15 23.33 6.04 2.52
C ILE A 15 24.10 6.10 1.20
N PRO A 16 24.89 5.07 0.85
CA PRO A 16 25.50 4.96 -0.46
C PRO A 16 24.45 5.05 -1.57
N ARG A 17 24.66 5.96 -2.53
CA ARG A 17 23.81 6.05 -3.72
C ARG A 17 23.87 4.73 -4.50
N ASN A 18 22.76 4.33 -5.11
CA ASN A 18 22.77 3.17 -5.99
C ASN A 18 23.74 3.41 -7.17
N PRO A 19 24.57 2.43 -7.56
CA PRO A 19 25.48 2.58 -8.68
C PRO A 19 24.77 2.73 -10.04
N GLN A 20 23.49 2.35 -10.13
CA GLN A 20 22.64 2.60 -11.29
C GLN A 20 21.56 3.63 -10.95
N ALA A 21 21.34 4.59 -11.84
CA ALA A 21 20.35 5.65 -11.66
C ALA A 21 18.90 5.15 -11.55
N ASN A 22 18.62 3.93 -12.02
CA ASN A 22 17.31 3.28 -11.93
C ASN A 22 17.08 2.55 -10.58
N GLY A 23 18.06 2.56 -9.66
CA GLY A 23 17.95 1.89 -8.36
C GLY A 23 18.11 0.37 -8.38
N LEU A 24 18.41 -0.25 -9.54
CA LEU A 24 18.48 -1.70 -9.72
C LEU A 24 19.89 -2.28 -9.59
N GLY A 25 20.92 -1.43 -9.45
CA GLY A 25 22.29 -1.89 -9.25
C GLY A 25 22.48 -2.55 -7.89
N SER A 26 23.35 -3.56 -7.80
CA SER A 26 23.70 -4.18 -6.52
C SER A 26 24.38 -3.16 -5.60
N ASN A 27 23.75 -2.89 -4.45
CA ASN A 27 24.20 -1.90 -3.47
C ASN A 27 24.07 -2.45 -2.04
N PRO A 28 24.85 -3.48 -1.67
CA PRO A 28 24.71 -4.18 -0.40
C PRO A 28 25.05 -3.28 0.79
N ARG A 29 24.11 -3.19 1.74
CA ARG A 29 24.24 -2.40 2.97
C ARG A 29 23.33 -2.94 4.07
N CYS A 30 23.48 -2.40 5.28
CA CYS A 30 22.63 -2.79 6.41
C CYS A 30 21.23 -2.20 6.27
N LEU A 31 20.21 -2.99 6.64
CA LEU A 31 18.88 -2.46 6.91
C LEU A 31 18.95 -1.45 8.07
N ARG A 32 18.28 -0.31 7.92
CA ARG A 32 18.22 0.75 8.94
C ARG A 32 16.77 1.14 9.20
N ARG A 33 16.43 1.38 10.46
CA ARG A 33 15.12 1.89 10.87
C ARG A 33 15.28 3.10 11.76
N ASP A 34 14.30 3.99 11.70
CA ASP A 34 14.18 5.16 12.56
C ASP A 34 12.71 5.29 12.94
N LEU A 35 12.35 4.75 14.11
CA LEU A 35 10.96 4.56 14.48
C LEU A 35 10.25 5.91 14.69
N ASN A 36 9.27 6.21 13.83
CA ASN A 36 8.61 7.51 13.82
C ASN A 36 7.27 7.49 14.57
N LYS A 37 7.28 8.09 15.77
CA LYS A 37 6.06 8.24 16.59
C LYS A 37 4.95 9.06 15.93
N PHE A 38 5.30 10.03 15.08
CA PHE A 38 4.31 10.88 14.39
C PHE A 38 3.61 10.09 13.28
N SER A 39 4.35 9.26 12.55
CA SER A 39 3.76 8.32 11.59
C SER A 39 2.88 7.30 12.31
N ALA A 40 3.32 6.77 13.46
CA ALA A 40 2.51 5.85 14.26
C ALA A 40 1.17 6.46 14.71
N ALA A 41 1.15 7.75 15.08
CA ALA A 41 -0.09 8.45 15.44
C ALA A 41 -1.08 8.55 14.25
N GLY A 42 -0.58 8.66 13.02
CA GLY A 42 -1.39 8.64 11.78
C GLY A 42 -1.94 7.27 11.40
N ALA A 43 -1.48 6.19 12.02
CA ALA A 43 -1.95 4.83 11.81
C ALA A 43 -2.65 4.24 13.05
N SER A 44 -3.33 5.09 13.83
CA SER A 44 -4.06 4.68 15.03
C SER A 44 -5.34 3.89 14.72
N ALA A 45 -5.85 3.16 15.72
CA ALA A 45 -7.11 2.43 15.61
C ALA A 45 -8.31 3.33 15.25
N ASN A 46 -8.33 4.59 15.73
CA ASN A 46 -9.37 5.55 15.37
C ASN A 46 -9.33 5.89 13.87
N HIS A 47 -8.13 6.01 13.28
CA HIS A 47 -7.99 6.24 11.85
C HIS A 47 -8.42 5.02 11.04
N SER A 48 -8.10 3.80 11.49
CA SER A 48 -8.57 2.56 10.86
C SER A 48 -10.09 2.39 10.94
N TYR A 49 -10.68 2.72 12.10
CA TYR A 49 -12.13 2.68 12.27
C TYR A 49 -12.84 3.70 11.38
N SER A 50 -12.36 4.95 11.40
CA SER A 50 -12.91 6.03 10.56
C SER A 50 -12.80 5.69 9.08
N LEU A 51 -11.65 5.15 8.63
CA LEU A 51 -11.47 4.68 7.25
C LEU A 51 -12.59 3.73 6.81
N ILE A 52 -12.95 2.74 7.64
CA ILE A 52 -13.95 1.72 7.29
C ILE A 52 -15.37 2.29 7.38
N MET A 53 -15.66 3.08 8.41
CA MET A 53 -17.03 3.47 8.77
C MET A 53 -17.49 4.77 8.11
N ASP A 54 -16.59 5.74 7.93
CA ASP A 54 -16.95 7.09 7.51
C ASP A 54 -16.79 7.31 5.99
N TYR A 55 -16.15 6.38 5.27
CA TYR A 55 -15.85 6.49 3.84
C TYR A 55 -16.47 5.34 3.05
N PRO A 56 -17.79 5.36 2.80
CA PRO A 56 -18.47 4.29 2.05
C PRO A 56 -18.20 4.32 0.54
N ASP A 57 -17.76 5.45 0.02
CA ASP A 57 -17.36 5.62 -1.38
C ASP A 57 -15.91 5.17 -1.60
N ILE A 58 -15.64 4.51 -2.72
CA ILE A 58 -14.34 3.91 -3.03
C ILE A 58 -13.23 4.95 -3.17
N ASP A 59 -13.50 6.07 -3.85
CA ASP A 59 -12.49 7.11 -4.07
C ASP A 59 -12.16 7.80 -2.74
N ALA A 60 -13.18 8.08 -1.92
CA ALA A 60 -13.01 8.66 -0.60
C ALA A 60 -12.25 7.71 0.35
N PHE A 61 -12.59 6.42 0.35
CA PHE A 61 -11.87 5.38 1.09
C PHE A 61 -10.39 5.35 0.67
N TYR A 62 -10.13 5.25 -0.64
CA TYR A 62 -8.78 5.07 -1.15
C TYR A 62 -7.90 6.30 -0.91
N ASN A 63 -8.47 7.51 -1.02
CA ASN A 63 -7.78 8.75 -0.66
C ASN A 63 -7.38 8.78 0.81
N ARG A 64 -8.25 8.34 1.73
CA ARG A 64 -7.93 8.24 3.17
C ARG A 64 -6.91 7.12 3.44
N TYR A 65 -7.04 5.99 2.74
CA TYR A 65 -6.20 4.81 2.85
C TYR A 65 -4.75 5.12 2.48
N LEU A 66 -4.54 5.77 1.33
CA LEU A 66 -3.21 6.21 0.88
C LEU A 66 -2.71 7.45 1.62
N GLY A 67 -3.62 8.35 2.01
CA GLY A 67 -3.32 9.64 2.62
C GLY A 67 -3.09 10.76 1.61
N GLN A 68 -3.64 10.65 0.41
CA GLN A 68 -3.55 11.68 -0.62
C GLN A 68 -4.93 11.92 -1.24
N PRO A 69 -5.43 13.17 -1.28
CA PRO A 69 -4.82 14.37 -0.71
C PRO A 69 -4.82 14.36 0.83
N PHE A 70 -3.91 15.14 1.43
CA PHE A 70 -3.89 15.33 2.88
C PHE A 70 -5.21 15.94 3.37
N LEU A 71 -5.79 15.32 4.40
CA LEU A 71 -7.01 15.82 5.03
C LEU A 71 -6.71 17.09 5.81
N ARG A 72 -7.40 18.18 5.47
CA ARG A 72 -7.28 19.44 6.21
C ARG A 72 -7.85 19.25 7.61
N GLY A 73 -7.07 19.63 8.62
CA GLY A 73 -7.47 19.53 10.02
C GLY A 73 -7.15 18.20 10.70
N ASP A 74 -6.64 17.21 9.95
CA ASP A 74 -6.00 16.04 10.54
C ASP A 74 -4.57 16.40 10.97
N GLU A 75 -4.25 16.19 12.26
CA GLU A 75 -2.92 16.43 12.83
C GLU A 75 -1.88 15.45 12.27
N TYR A 76 -2.32 14.28 11.81
CA TYR A 76 -1.51 13.20 11.29
C TYR A 76 -1.99 12.75 9.89
N PRO A 77 -1.97 13.64 8.88
CA PRO A 77 -2.71 13.48 7.63
C PRO A 77 -2.10 12.46 6.65
N TRP A 78 -1.18 11.61 7.10
CA TRP A 78 -0.36 10.74 6.25
C TRP A 78 -1.13 9.61 5.57
N GLY A 79 -2.32 9.24 6.06
CA GLY A 79 -3.03 8.03 5.63
C GLY A 79 -2.39 6.76 6.16
N LEU A 80 -3.18 5.69 6.25
CA LEU A 80 -2.76 4.44 6.90
C LEU A 80 -1.60 3.75 6.16
N HIS A 81 -1.59 3.81 4.82
CA HIS A 81 -0.51 3.27 3.99
C HIS A 81 0.80 4.06 4.19
N SER A 82 0.79 5.37 3.92
CA SER A 82 2.04 6.13 4.05
C SER A 82 2.52 6.18 5.50
N ALA A 83 1.61 6.35 6.46
CA ALA A 83 1.95 6.26 7.88
C ALA A 83 2.63 4.93 8.21
N GLY A 84 2.09 3.79 7.77
CA GLY A 84 2.64 2.47 8.04
C GLY A 84 4.08 2.28 7.52
N HIS A 85 4.38 2.71 6.29
CA HIS A 85 5.74 2.70 5.77
C HIS A 85 6.70 3.56 6.61
N TYR A 86 6.27 4.77 6.99
CA TYR A 86 7.12 5.71 7.71
C TYR A 86 7.19 5.46 9.22
N ILE A 87 6.40 4.52 9.79
CA ILE A 87 6.60 4.05 11.17
C ILE A 87 7.98 3.43 11.30
N THR A 88 8.38 2.55 10.38
CA THR A 88 9.73 1.96 10.39
C THR A 88 10.76 2.87 9.76
N GLY A 89 10.36 3.61 8.71
CA GLY A 89 11.19 4.58 8.02
C GLY A 89 12.54 4.01 7.60
N GLY A 90 13.58 4.82 7.67
CA GLY A 90 14.96 4.38 7.41
C GLY A 90 15.18 3.87 5.98
N ASP A 91 15.89 2.75 5.85
CA ASP A 91 16.31 2.16 4.58
C ASP A 91 16.15 0.63 4.57
N PRO A 92 15.32 0.07 3.68
CA PRO A 92 14.63 0.75 2.59
C PRO A 92 13.21 1.20 2.95
N GLY A 93 12.79 1.13 4.22
CA GLY A 93 11.40 1.44 4.62
C GLY A 93 10.95 2.87 4.31
N GLY A 94 11.88 3.83 4.29
CA GLY A 94 11.65 5.21 3.84
C GLY A 94 11.86 5.45 2.34
N ASP A 95 12.21 4.42 1.57
CA ASP A 95 12.30 4.45 0.11
C ASP A 95 11.03 3.86 -0.50
N PHE A 96 10.16 4.71 -1.06
CA PHE A 96 8.92 4.29 -1.70
C PHE A 96 9.12 3.15 -2.71
N TYR A 97 10.23 3.16 -3.47
CA TYR A 97 10.49 2.20 -4.54
C TYR A 97 11.11 0.89 -4.05
N ALA A 98 11.87 0.94 -2.95
CA ALA A 98 12.59 -0.22 -2.42
C ALA A 98 11.98 -0.74 -1.10
N SER A 99 10.85 -0.19 -0.64
CA SER A 99 10.19 -0.52 0.62
C SER A 99 9.92 -2.03 0.84
N PRO A 100 9.64 -2.88 -0.18
CA PRO A 100 9.53 -4.33 0.03
C PRO A 100 10.80 -5.01 0.56
N GLY A 101 11.95 -4.33 0.50
CA GLY A 101 13.20 -4.79 1.10
C GLY A 101 13.25 -4.69 2.63
N ASP A 102 12.31 -3.98 3.27
CA ASP A 102 12.08 -4.08 4.72
C ASP A 102 11.07 -5.21 5.00
N PRO A 103 11.39 -6.22 5.81
CA PRO A 103 10.45 -7.31 6.14
C PRO A 103 9.11 -6.86 6.72
N THR A 104 9.02 -5.67 7.33
CA THR A 104 7.75 -5.16 7.85
C THR A 104 6.77 -4.78 6.75
N PHE A 105 7.24 -4.61 5.51
CA PHE A 105 6.40 -4.36 4.33
C PHE A 105 5.24 -5.36 4.23
N TRP A 106 5.55 -6.65 4.38
CA TRP A 106 4.56 -7.72 4.21
C TRP A 106 3.49 -7.70 5.30
N MET A 107 3.88 -7.43 6.53
CA MET A 107 2.94 -7.29 7.65
C MET A 107 2.10 -6.01 7.51
N HIS A 108 2.71 -4.93 7.04
CA HIS A 108 2.02 -3.69 6.74
C HIS A 108 0.96 -3.88 5.64
N HIS A 109 1.34 -4.48 4.51
CA HIS A 109 0.42 -4.72 3.41
C HIS A 109 -0.65 -5.77 3.73
N ALA A 110 -0.36 -6.75 4.61
CA ALA A 110 -1.39 -7.66 5.11
C ALA A 110 -2.42 -6.93 6.01
N ALA A 111 -1.97 -5.98 6.84
CA ALA A 111 -2.90 -5.17 7.65
C ALA A 111 -3.75 -4.23 6.79
N LEU A 112 -3.14 -3.69 5.73
CA LEU A 112 -3.81 -2.86 4.74
C LEU A 112 -4.86 -3.66 3.93
N ASP A 113 -4.50 -4.83 3.43
CA ASP A 113 -5.44 -5.73 2.74
C ASP A 113 -6.59 -6.16 3.67
N ARG A 114 -6.32 -6.40 4.97
CA ARG A 114 -7.39 -6.61 5.96
C ARG A 114 -8.35 -5.43 6.06
N LEU A 115 -7.88 -4.19 6.05
CA LEU A 115 -8.74 -3.01 6.10
C LEU A 115 -9.58 -2.85 4.83
N TRP A 116 -8.97 -3.13 3.66
CA TRP A 116 -9.66 -3.21 2.38
C TRP A 116 -10.76 -4.27 2.39
N TRP A 117 -10.43 -5.49 2.81
CA TRP A 117 -11.37 -6.60 2.95
C TRP A 117 -12.53 -6.25 3.89
N LEU A 118 -12.24 -5.70 5.08
CA LEU A 118 -13.28 -5.27 6.03
C LEU A 118 -14.23 -4.23 5.44
N TRP A 119 -13.71 -3.30 4.62
CA TRP A 119 -14.51 -2.28 3.94
C TRP A 119 -15.37 -2.88 2.82
N GLN A 120 -14.82 -3.80 2.02
CA GLN A 120 -15.58 -4.53 0.98
C GLN A 120 -16.73 -5.32 1.62
N MET A 121 -16.47 -5.99 2.74
CA MET A 121 -17.45 -6.84 3.42
C MET A 121 -18.60 -6.10 4.11
N GLN A 122 -18.57 -4.77 4.21
CA GLN A 122 -19.73 -4.01 4.68
C GLN A 122 -20.88 -4.01 3.65
N ASP A 123 -20.56 -4.10 2.36
CA ASP A 123 -21.54 -4.12 1.25
C ASP A 123 -20.91 -4.81 0.03
N PRO A 124 -20.76 -6.15 0.07
CA PRO A 124 -20.02 -6.87 -0.97
C PRO A 124 -20.67 -6.80 -2.35
N GLU A 125 -22.00 -6.58 -2.42
CA GLU A 125 -22.72 -6.45 -3.68
C GLU A 125 -22.24 -5.25 -4.50
N THR A 126 -21.87 -4.14 -3.84
CA THR A 126 -21.40 -2.93 -4.52
C THR A 126 -19.90 -2.73 -4.42
N ARG A 127 -19.25 -3.23 -3.35
CA ARG A 127 -17.86 -2.91 -3.03
C ARG A 127 -16.84 -3.95 -3.47
N LEU A 128 -17.22 -5.22 -3.64
CA LEU A 128 -16.26 -6.28 -3.97
C LEU A 128 -15.52 -6.00 -5.28
N GLN A 129 -16.21 -5.40 -6.25
CA GLN A 129 -15.65 -5.04 -7.55
C GLN A 129 -15.50 -3.51 -7.74
N ALA A 130 -15.50 -2.75 -6.65
CA ALA A 130 -15.22 -1.33 -6.71
C ALA A 130 -13.73 -1.10 -6.98
N ILE A 131 -13.43 -0.17 -7.88
CA ILE A 131 -12.06 0.20 -8.26
C ILE A 131 -11.94 1.72 -8.15
N PRO A 132 -10.94 2.24 -7.41
CA PRO A 132 -10.74 3.68 -7.24
C PRO A 132 -10.25 4.33 -8.53
N GLY A 133 -10.53 5.63 -8.69
CA GLY A 133 -10.05 6.48 -9.77
C GLY A 133 -10.82 6.34 -11.08
N ILE A 134 -11.81 5.44 -11.18
CA ILE A 134 -12.61 5.26 -12.41
C ILE A 134 -13.25 6.57 -12.85
N SER A 135 -13.83 7.32 -11.89
CA SER A 135 -14.51 8.60 -12.12
C SER A 135 -13.61 9.66 -12.78
N SER A 136 -12.31 9.60 -12.49
CA SER A 136 -11.26 10.46 -13.05
C SER A 136 -10.61 9.91 -14.32
N SER A 137 -10.91 8.67 -14.66
CA SER A 137 -10.39 7.96 -15.83
C SER A 137 -11.36 8.05 -17.02
N ARG A 138 -10.93 7.61 -18.20
CA ARG A 138 -11.82 7.38 -19.36
C ARG A 138 -12.32 5.94 -19.45
N MET A 139 -12.09 5.13 -18.41
CA MET A 139 -12.41 3.69 -18.38
C MET A 139 -13.73 3.44 -17.66
N THR A 140 -14.46 2.41 -18.08
CA THR A 140 -15.56 1.87 -17.27
C THR A 140 -15.01 0.92 -16.19
N ASN A 141 -15.85 0.54 -15.22
CA ASN A 141 -15.46 -0.48 -14.24
C ASN A 141 -15.16 -1.82 -14.92
N GLU A 142 -15.97 -2.20 -15.92
CA GLU A 142 -15.74 -3.41 -16.70
C GLU A 142 -14.38 -3.40 -17.43
N ASP A 143 -13.98 -2.26 -17.99
CA ASP A 143 -12.66 -2.12 -18.61
C ASP A 143 -11.54 -2.22 -17.57
N ALA A 144 -11.73 -1.59 -16.40
CA ALA A 144 -10.75 -1.62 -15.32
C ALA A 144 -10.52 -3.04 -14.79
N GLN A 145 -11.59 -3.83 -14.59
CA GLN A 145 -11.49 -5.22 -14.17
C GLN A 145 -10.68 -6.10 -15.14
N LYS A 146 -10.75 -5.83 -16.44
CA LYS A 146 -10.00 -6.55 -17.48
C LYS A 146 -8.52 -6.16 -17.55
N THR A 147 -8.09 -5.15 -16.80
CA THR A 147 -6.70 -4.71 -16.78
C THR A 147 -5.81 -5.81 -16.23
N MET A 148 -4.79 -6.20 -16.99
CA MET A 148 -3.82 -7.22 -16.58
C MET A 148 -2.77 -6.63 -15.64
N ILE A 149 -2.64 -7.23 -14.47
CA ILE A 149 -1.58 -6.97 -13.50
C ILE A 149 -0.49 -8.03 -13.69
N ASP A 150 0.73 -7.58 -13.93
CA ASP A 150 1.88 -8.44 -14.23
C ASP A 150 3.02 -8.15 -13.24
N LEU A 151 3.19 -9.05 -12.26
CA LEU A 151 4.29 -9.02 -11.29
C LEU A 151 5.58 -9.67 -11.82
N LYS A 152 5.66 -9.86 -13.13
CA LYS A 152 6.79 -10.42 -13.86
C LYS A 152 7.17 -11.80 -13.35
N TRP A 153 8.37 -11.94 -12.81
CA TRP A 153 8.89 -13.21 -12.32
C TRP A 153 8.35 -13.60 -10.93
N THR A 154 7.52 -12.77 -10.30
CA THR A 154 7.03 -13.00 -8.94
C THR A 154 5.75 -13.83 -8.90
N ALA A 155 4.88 -13.66 -9.90
CA ALA A 155 3.61 -14.37 -10.04
C ALA A 155 3.10 -14.29 -11.48
N GLU A 156 2.27 -15.25 -11.86
CA GLU A 156 1.57 -15.25 -13.15
C GLU A 156 0.67 -14.02 -13.30
N PRO A 157 0.59 -13.41 -14.50
CA PRO A 157 -0.32 -12.29 -14.75
C PRO A 157 -1.78 -12.67 -14.49
N ARG A 158 -2.52 -11.76 -13.86
CA ARG A 158 -3.97 -11.90 -13.56
C ARG A 158 -4.70 -10.61 -13.87
N SER A 159 -5.99 -10.70 -14.16
CA SER A 159 -6.84 -9.53 -14.30
C SER A 159 -7.09 -8.86 -12.95
N LEU A 160 -7.32 -7.55 -12.94
CA LEU A 160 -7.63 -6.82 -11.71
C LEU A 160 -8.91 -7.35 -11.04
N GLY A 161 -9.92 -7.75 -11.82
CA GLY A 161 -11.16 -8.33 -11.30
C GLY A 161 -10.93 -9.64 -10.52
N GLU A 162 -10.04 -10.51 -11.00
CA GLU A 162 -9.64 -11.73 -10.28
C GLU A 162 -8.90 -11.41 -8.97
N LEU A 163 -8.14 -10.33 -8.94
CA LEU A 163 -7.34 -9.94 -7.77
C LEU A 163 -8.14 -9.17 -6.71
N ASN A 164 -9.33 -8.66 -7.05
CA ASN A 164 -10.14 -7.85 -6.15
C ASN A 164 -11.04 -8.68 -5.22
N ASP A 165 -11.11 -10.00 -5.43
CA ASP A 165 -11.91 -10.94 -4.64
C ASP A 165 -11.00 -11.94 -3.90
N GLN A 166 -10.93 -11.83 -2.58
CA GLN A 166 -10.10 -12.67 -1.70
C GLN A 166 -10.76 -14.01 -1.36
N MET A 167 -12.08 -14.14 -1.56
CA MET A 167 -12.89 -15.30 -1.19
C MET A 167 -13.38 -16.09 -2.41
N GLY A 168 -12.91 -15.73 -3.61
CA GLY A 168 -13.15 -16.47 -4.83
C GLY A 168 -12.54 -17.88 -4.82
N SER A 169 -12.58 -18.57 -5.96
CA SER A 169 -12.00 -19.90 -6.11
C SER A 169 -10.53 -19.89 -6.56
N ALA A 170 -10.09 -18.83 -7.24
CA ALA A 170 -8.71 -18.55 -7.63
C ALA A 170 -8.56 -17.06 -7.98
N PRO A 171 -7.38 -16.45 -7.77
CA PRO A 171 -6.16 -17.01 -7.16
C PRO A 171 -6.18 -17.02 -5.62
N PHE A 172 -7.17 -16.39 -5.00
CA PHE A 172 -7.26 -16.24 -3.56
C PHE A 172 -8.41 -17.06 -2.97
N CYS A 173 -8.20 -17.56 -1.75
CA CYS A 173 -9.20 -18.23 -0.93
C CYS A 173 -8.77 -18.09 0.55
N TYR A 174 -8.88 -16.87 1.08
CA TYR A 174 -8.50 -16.56 2.47
C TYR A 174 -9.46 -15.56 3.09
N ILE A 175 -9.46 -15.53 4.43
CA ILE A 175 -10.17 -14.54 5.24
C ILE A 175 -9.23 -14.00 6.33
N TYR A 176 -9.60 -12.86 6.91
CA TYR A 176 -8.96 -12.34 8.11
C TYR A 176 -9.80 -12.63 9.35
N VAL A 177 -9.13 -13.01 10.44
CA VAL A 177 -9.72 -13.22 11.78
C VAL A 177 -9.27 -12.08 12.70
#